data_AF-A0A6V7P415-F1
#
_entry.id   AF-A0A6V7P415-F1
#
_cell.length_a   1.000
_cell.length_b   1.000
_cell.length_c   1.000
_cell.angle_alpha   90.00
_cell.angle_beta   90.00
_cell.angle_gamma   90.00
#
_symmetry.space_group_name_H-M   'P 1'
#
loop_
_entity.id
_entity.type
_entity.pdbx_description
1 polymer ?
#
loop_
_entity_poly.entity_id
_entity_poly.type
_entity_poly.pdbx_seq_one_letter_code
_entity_poly.pdbx_strand_id
1 'polypeptide(L)'
;MSHFPSCSSSSQSVKCSAETSSALVMEEVSGSHRFEITRYSQAIKLVGRGNYIESAVFYVGGLAWTIRYQPHNYIYGDRYVGLSVALASDATNIRALYKLELLDQDGDPVSWAPTDPVMFTDRANVMAVPTS
;
A
#
# COMPACT_ATOMS: atom_id res chain seq x y z
N MET A 1 -56.99 64.82 -22.79
CA MET A 1 -57.11 63.65 -21.89
C MET A 1 -56.57 62.44 -22.61
N SER A 2 -55.60 61.77 -22.00
CA SER A 2 -55.12 60.37 -22.15
C SER A 2 -53.59 60.30 -22.28
N HIS A 3 -52.89 60.20 -21.15
CA HIS A 3 -52.37 58.98 -20.51
C HIS A 3 -50.99 58.57 -21.05
N PHE A 4 -49.96 58.85 -20.24
CA PHE A 4 -48.63 58.24 -20.35
C PHE A 4 -48.68 56.80 -19.82
N PRO A 5 -48.06 55.82 -20.51
CA PRO A 5 -47.66 54.59 -19.86
C PRO A 5 -46.26 54.77 -19.26
N SER A 6 -46.19 54.76 -17.94
CA SER A 6 -44.98 54.41 -17.21
C SER A 6 -44.80 52.89 -17.29
N CYS A 7 -43.67 52.42 -17.82
CA CYS A 7 -43.28 51.02 -17.66
C CYS A 7 -42.04 50.94 -16.79
N SER A 8 -42.28 50.36 -15.62
CA SER A 8 -41.38 50.16 -14.50
C SER A 8 -40.14 49.36 -14.87
N SER A 9 -39.01 49.81 -14.33
CA SER A 9 -37.74 49.10 -14.29
C SER A 9 -37.90 47.71 -13.68
N SER A 10 -37.59 46.66 -14.44
CA SER A 10 -37.27 45.34 -13.89
C SER A 10 -35.80 45.05 -14.11
N SER A 11 -34.97 45.50 -13.16
CA SER A 11 -33.58 45.04 -13.06
C SER A 11 -33.60 43.58 -12.64
N GLN A 12 -33.67 42.67 -13.62
CA GLN A 12 -33.35 41.27 -13.34
C GLN A 12 -31.86 41.21 -13.00
N SER A 13 -31.57 41.04 -11.71
CA SER A 13 -30.23 40.68 -11.25
C SER A 13 -29.89 39.34 -11.89
N VAL A 14 -29.04 39.34 -12.91
CA VAL A 14 -28.42 38.12 -13.42
C VAL A 14 -27.46 37.65 -12.32
N LYS A 15 -27.94 36.79 -11.41
CA LYS A 15 -27.07 36.10 -10.45
C LYS A 15 -26.29 35.05 -11.24
N CYS A 16 -25.09 35.41 -11.70
CA CYS A 16 -24.09 34.43 -12.09
C CYS A 16 -23.47 33.86 -10.81
N SER A 17 -24.17 32.92 -10.16
CA SER A 17 -23.52 32.03 -9.21
C SER A 17 -22.79 30.96 -10.03
N ALA A 18 -21.49 31.15 -10.24
CA ALA A 18 -20.64 30.08 -10.73
C ALA A 18 -20.49 29.06 -9.59
N GLU A 19 -21.31 28.01 -9.61
CA GLU A 19 -21.19 26.91 -8.69
C GLU A 19 -20.04 26.00 -9.14
N THR A 20 -19.00 25.90 -8.31
CA THR A 20 -17.95 24.91 -8.50
C THR A 20 -18.24 23.70 -7.62
N SER A 21 -18.38 22.54 -8.25
CA SER A 21 -18.45 21.25 -7.57
C SER A 21 -17.11 20.52 -7.70
N SER A 22 -16.71 19.82 -6.65
CA SER A 22 -15.56 18.90 -6.70
C SER A 22 -15.96 17.58 -6.06
N ALA A 23 -15.47 16.48 -6.64
CA ALA A 23 -15.64 15.14 -6.13
C ALA A 23 -14.27 14.48 -6.01
N LEU A 24 -14.04 13.75 -4.92
CA LEU A 24 -12.84 12.98 -4.71
C LEU A 24 -13.16 11.53 -5.07
N VAL A 25 -12.66 11.08 -6.22
CA VAL A 25 -12.79 9.69 -6.67
C VAL A 25 -11.54 8.95 -6.21
N MET A 26 -11.70 8.04 -5.26
CA MET A 26 -10.63 7.13 -4.86
C MET A 26 -10.78 5.84 -5.68
N GLU A 27 -9.83 5.57 -6.56
CA GLU A 27 -9.73 4.29 -7.25
C GLU A 27 -8.92 3.33 -6.37
N GLU A 28 -9.52 2.19 -6.02
CA GLU A 28 -8.83 1.14 -5.28
C GLU A 28 -7.98 0.32 -6.25
N VAL A 29 -6.68 0.60 -6.29
CA VAL A 29 -5.72 -0.17 -7.08
C VAL A 29 -5.15 -1.28 -6.21
N SER A 30 -5.51 -2.53 -6.52
CA SER A 30 -4.97 -3.72 -5.87
C SER A 30 -4.10 -4.54 -6.82
N GLY A 31 -3.18 -5.33 -6.27
CA GLY A 31 -2.31 -6.23 -7.01
C GLY A 31 -1.75 -7.31 -6.10
N SER A 32 -1.21 -8.37 -6.68
CA SER A 32 -0.61 -9.49 -5.95
C SER A 32 0.72 -9.90 -6.56
N HIS A 33 1.60 -10.46 -5.74
CA HIS A 33 2.89 -10.97 -6.16
C HIS A 33 3.21 -12.27 -5.42
N ARG A 34 3.63 -13.31 -6.15
CA ARG A 34 4.07 -14.58 -5.57
C ARG A 34 5.59 -14.60 -5.52
N PHE A 35 6.14 -14.68 -4.32
CA PHE A 35 7.57 -14.79 -4.07
C PHE A 35 7.93 -16.23 -3.68
N GLU A 36 8.73 -16.91 -4.51
CA GLU A 36 9.17 -18.29 -4.28
C GLU A 36 10.68 -18.34 -4.04
N ILE A 37 11.09 -18.93 -2.91
CA ILE A 37 12.51 -19.14 -2.58
C ILE A 37 12.87 -20.60 -2.87
N THR A 38 13.43 -20.84 -4.06
CA THR A 38 13.91 -22.17 -4.43
C THR A 38 15.19 -22.55 -3.68
N ARG A 39 15.38 -23.85 -3.42
CA ARG A 39 16.52 -24.37 -2.62
C ARG A 39 16.67 -23.65 -1.27
N TYR A 40 15.55 -23.40 -0.60
CA TYR A 40 15.43 -22.63 0.65
C TYR A 40 16.59 -22.84 1.65
N SER A 41 16.88 -24.09 2.03
CA SER A 41 17.93 -24.40 3.03
C SER A 41 19.34 -23.97 2.61
N GLN A 42 19.62 -23.82 1.31
CA GLN A 42 20.89 -23.29 0.81
C GLN A 42 20.83 -21.77 0.74
N ALA A 43 19.71 -21.22 0.26
CA ALA A 43 19.51 -19.78 0.14
C ALA A 43 19.69 -19.07 1.49
N ILE A 44 19.08 -19.60 2.56
CA ILE A 44 19.14 -18.96 3.89
C ILE A 44 20.52 -19.01 4.55
N LYS A 45 21.40 -19.96 4.17
CA LYS A 45 22.77 -20.05 4.71
C LYS A 45 23.65 -18.88 4.29
N LEU A 46 23.32 -18.24 3.17
CA LEU A 46 24.05 -17.09 2.65
C LEU A 46 23.56 -15.77 3.28
N VAL A 47 22.43 -15.79 4.01
CA VAL A 47 21.81 -14.60 4.58
C VAL A 47 22.32 -14.39 6.01
N GLY A 48 23.22 -13.42 6.16
CA GLY A 48 23.72 -13.01 7.48
C GLY A 48 22.62 -12.44 8.37
N ARG A 49 22.85 -12.42 9.68
CA ARG A 49 21.90 -11.86 10.66
C ARG A 49 21.54 -10.41 10.32
N GLY A 50 20.26 -10.07 10.39
CA GLY A 50 19.75 -8.74 10.05
C GLY A 50 19.63 -8.45 8.55
N ASN A 51 20.05 -9.37 7.68
CA ASN A 51 19.85 -9.26 6.22
C ASN A 51 18.57 -9.97 5.77
N TYR A 52 18.22 -9.78 4.50
CA TYR A 52 17.03 -10.31 3.89
C TYR A 52 17.30 -10.87 2.49
N ILE A 53 16.40 -11.74 2.03
CA ILE A 53 16.23 -12.13 0.63
C ILE A 53 15.09 -11.27 0.08
N GLU A 54 15.29 -10.66 -1.07
CA GLU A 54 14.32 -9.77 -1.71
C GLU A 54 13.68 -10.44 -2.95
N SER A 55 12.38 -10.19 -3.15
CA SER A 55 11.67 -10.63 -4.34
C SER A 55 12.08 -9.84 -5.59
N ALA A 56 11.56 -10.25 -6.75
CA ALA A 56 11.51 -9.35 -7.89
C ALA A 56 10.62 -8.12 -7.57
N VAL A 57 10.89 -7.02 -8.26
CA VAL A 57 10.05 -5.82 -8.18
C VAL A 57 8.71 -6.08 -8.87
N PHE A 58 7.63 -5.66 -8.23
CA PHE A 58 6.28 -5.67 -8.80
C PHE A 58 5.62 -4.30 -8.66
N TYR A 59 4.66 -4.01 -9.53
CA TYR A 59 4.05 -2.68 -9.62
C TYR A 59 2.58 -2.70 -9.22
N VAL A 60 2.20 -1.83 -8.30
CA VAL A 60 0.80 -1.64 -7.85
C VAL A 60 0.59 -0.15 -7.60
N GLY A 61 -0.48 0.43 -8.14
CA GLY A 61 -0.79 1.85 -7.98
C GLY A 61 0.28 2.80 -8.56
N GLY A 62 1.02 2.36 -9.58
CA GLY A 62 2.14 3.12 -10.16
C GLY A 62 3.41 3.16 -9.31
N LEU A 63 3.45 2.42 -8.20
CA LEU A 63 4.60 2.33 -7.31
C LEU A 63 5.31 0.99 -7.48
N ALA A 64 6.63 0.99 -7.27
CA ALA A 64 7.46 -0.20 -7.30
C ALA A 64 7.60 -0.78 -5.88
N TRP A 65 7.30 -2.07 -5.74
CA TRP A 65 7.27 -2.78 -4.47
C TRP A 65 8.14 -4.03 -4.51
N THR A 66 8.64 -4.45 -3.35
CA THR A 66 9.30 -5.74 -3.13
C THR A 66 8.78 -6.40 -1.86
N ILE A 67 8.92 -7.73 -1.79
CA ILE A 67 8.76 -8.51 -0.56
C ILE A 67 10.15 -8.85 -0.05
N ARG A 68 10.39 -8.65 1.25
CA ARG A 68 11.65 -9.02 1.92
C ARG A 68 11.40 -10.10 2.94
N TYR A 69 12.22 -11.13 2.89
CA TYR A 69 12.21 -12.28 3.78
C TYR A 69 13.48 -12.32 4.64
N GLN A 70 13.34 -12.30 5.96
CA GLN A 70 14.42 -12.30 6.94
C GLN A 70 14.43 -13.65 7.68
N PRO A 71 15.30 -14.60 7.31
CA PRO A 71 15.34 -15.92 7.95
C PRO A 71 15.81 -15.88 9.41
N HIS A 72 16.61 -14.86 9.77
CA HIS A 72 17.17 -14.68 11.11
C HIS A 72 16.66 -13.36 11.67
N ASN A 73 15.46 -13.37 12.27
CA ASN A 73 14.85 -12.15 12.78
C ASN A 73 15.65 -11.61 13.98
N TYR A 74 16.30 -10.46 13.79
CA TYR A 74 17.14 -9.85 14.83
C TYR A 74 16.32 -9.30 16.00
N ILE A 75 15.06 -8.91 15.78
CA ILE A 75 14.20 -8.26 16.77
C ILE A 75 13.54 -9.30 17.68
N TYR A 76 13.02 -10.39 17.09
CA TYR A 76 12.22 -11.39 17.80
C TYR A 76 12.99 -12.69 18.08
N GLY A 77 14.22 -12.81 17.56
CA GLY A 77 15.08 -13.98 17.70
C GLY A 77 14.83 -15.05 16.65
N ASP A 78 15.69 -16.07 16.66
CA ASP A 78 15.81 -17.04 15.56
C ASP A 78 14.65 -18.06 15.48
N ARG A 79 13.64 -17.95 16.37
CA ARG A 79 12.37 -18.73 16.31
C ARG A 79 11.31 -18.06 15.43
N TYR A 80 11.63 -16.89 14.89
CA TYR A 80 10.74 -16.12 14.05
C TYR A 80 11.46 -15.74 12.77
N VAL A 81 10.71 -15.72 11.68
CA VAL A 81 11.14 -15.12 10.42
C VAL A 81 10.51 -13.75 10.29
N GLY A 82 11.20 -12.82 9.65
CA GLY A 82 10.66 -11.51 9.32
C GLY A 82 10.10 -11.50 7.90
N LEU A 83 8.91 -10.96 7.71
CA LEU A 83 8.33 -10.72 6.39
C LEU A 83 7.84 -9.28 6.30
N SER A 84 8.20 -8.59 5.22
CA SER A 84 7.79 -7.19 5.02
C SER A 84 7.58 -6.88 3.54
N VAL A 85 6.64 -5.99 3.26
CA VAL A 85 6.57 -5.28 1.98
C VAL A 85 7.46 -4.03 2.08
N ALA A 86 8.18 -3.68 1.02
CA ALA A 86 9.00 -2.49 0.93
C ALA A 86 8.76 -1.73 -0.38
N LEU A 87 8.94 -0.41 -0.35
CA LEU A 87 9.02 0.39 -1.56
C LEU A 87 10.40 0.23 -2.19
N ALA A 88 10.43 -0.08 -3.48
CA ALA A 88 11.65 -0.08 -4.30
C ALA A 88 11.88 1.25 -5.03
N SER A 89 10.92 2.17 -4.94
CA SER A 89 11.01 3.54 -5.46
C SER A 89 11.33 4.55 -4.36
N ASP A 90 11.84 5.73 -4.73
CA ASP A 90 12.09 6.85 -3.80
C ASP A 90 10.81 7.55 -3.30
N ALA A 91 9.63 7.00 -3.59
CA ALA A 91 8.37 7.48 -3.06
C ALA A 91 8.38 7.39 -1.53
N THR A 92 7.92 8.45 -0.89
CA THR A 92 7.78 8.52 0.56
C THR A 92 6.35 8.92 0.91
N ASN A 93 5.97 8.72 2.17
CA ASN A 93 4.67 9.08 2.68
C ASN A 93 3.49 8.34 2.00
N ILE A 94 3.71 7.07 1.62
CA ILE A 94 2.68 6.22 1.02
C ILE A 94 1.99 5.39 2.11
N ARG A 95 0.65 5.26 1.99
CA ARG A 95 -0.15 4.32 2.78
C ARG A 95 -0.64 3.20 1.88
N ALA A 96 -0.48 1.95 2.32
CA ALA A 96 -1.12 0.83 1.66
C ALA A 96 -1.60 -0.20 2.69
N LEU A 97 -2.71 -0.85 2.37
CA LEU A 97 -3.10 -2.11 3.00
C LEU A 97 -2.51 -3.26 2.20
N TYR A 98 -2.05 -4.29 2.90
CA TYR A 98 -1.53 -5.48 2.26
C TYR A 98 -1.85 -6.71 3.09
N LYS A 99 -1.94 -7.85 2.40
CA LYS A 99 -2.00 -9.16 3.02
C LYS A 99 -0.76 -9.94 2.60
N LEU A 100 -0.06 -10.51 3.57
CA LEU A 100 1.02 -11.45 3.31
C LEU A 100 0.56 -12.85 3.71
N GLU A 101 0.87 -13.82 2.86
CA GLU A 101 0.59 -15.22 3.09
C GLU A 101 1.88 -16.01 2.90
N LEU A 102 2.25 -16.80 3.91
CA LEU A 102 3.35 -17.76 3.80
C LEU A 102 2.72 -19.15 3.78
N LEU A 103 3.04 -19.92 2.75
CA LEU A 103 2.63 -21.32 2.68
C LEU A 103 3.48 -22.14 3.66
N ASP A 104 2.83 -22.97 4.47
CA ASP A 104 3.50 -23.91 5.35
C ASP A 104 4.01 -25.16 4.59
N GLN A 105 4.45 -26.17 5.33
CA GLN A 105 5.00 -27.40 4.77
C GLN A 105 3.96 -28.25 4.03
N ASP A 106 2.69 -28.12 4.41
CA ASP A 106 1.55 -28.83 3.79
C ASP A 106 0.95 -28.03 2.63
N GLY A 107 1.41 -26.79 2.44
CA GLY A 107 0.96 -25.88 1.39
C GLY A 107 -0.20 -24.99 1.82
N ASP A 108 -0.55 -24.99 3.11
CA ASP A 108 -1.63 -24.18 3.65
C ASP A 108 -1.13 -22.75 3.94
N PRO A 109 -1.92 -21.71 3.62
CA PRO A 109 -1.51 -20.33 3.80
C PRO A 109 -1.67 -19.89 5.26
N VAL A 110 -0.57 -19.49 5.88
CA VAL A 110 -0.59 -18.71 7.12
C VAL A 110 -0.63 -17.22 6.74
N SER A 111 -1.73 -16.55 7.07
CA SER A 111 -2.03 -15.17 6.66
C SER A 111 -1.72 -14.14 7.75
N TRP A 112 -1.16 -13.00 7.34
CA TRP A 112 -1.00 -11.80 8.18
C TRP A 112 -1.37 -10.55 7.40
N ALA A 113 -2.16 -9.68 8.02
CA ALA A 113 -2.52 -8.38 7.46
C ALA A 113 -2.57 -7.33 8.58
N PRO A 114 -2.03 -6.12 8.36
CA PRO A 114 -2.30 -4.97 9.21
C PRO A 114 -3.80 -4.65 9.25
N THR A 115 -4.31 -4.20 10.39
CA THR A 115 -5.70 -3.74 10.53
C THR A 115 -5.92 -2.38 9.88
N ASP A 116 -4.87 -1.55 9.84
CA ASP A 116 -4.89 -0.19 9.32
C ASP A 116 -3.85 0.00 8.21
N PRO A 117 -4.06 0.93 7.27
CA PRO A 117 -3.09 1.22 6.23
C PRO A 117 -1.71 1.55 6.83
N VAL A 118 -0.70 0.81 6.38
CA VAL A 118 0.66 0.95 6.86
C VAL A 118 1.33 2.11 6.15
N MET A 119 1.96 2.99 6.93
CA MET A 119 2.86 4.01 6.40
C MET A 119 4.18 3.37 5.97
N PHE A 120 4.51 3.51 4.70
CA PHE A 120 5.81 3.15 4.17
C PHE A 120 6.72 4.38 4.26
N THR A 121 7.63 4.33 5.22
CA THR A 121 8.73 5.29 5.42
C THR A 121 10.06 4.59 5.17
N ASP A 122 11.20 5.25 5.44
CA ASP A 122 12.53 4.64 5.32
C ASP A 122 12.73 3.40 6.23
N ARG A 123 11.83 3.17 7.18
CA ARG A 123 11.80 2.02 8.08
C ARG A 123 10.93 0.89 7.51
N ALA A 124 11.51 -0.31 7.42
CA ALA A 124 10.79 -1.52 7.02
C ALA A 124 9.76 -1.93 8.09
N ASN A 125 8.52 -2.16 7.67
CA ASN A 125 7.46 -2.72 8.52
C ASN A 125 7.59 -4.25 8.55
N VAL A 126 8.39 -4.76 9.49
CA VAL A 126 8.67 -6.20 9.63
C VAL A 126 7.60 -6.87 10.48
N MET A 127 6.92 -7.85 9.91
CA MET A 127 6.05 -8.76 10.66
C MET A 127 6.86 -9.98 11.11
N ALA A 128 6.74 -10.33 12.39
CA ALA A 128 7.33 -11.54 12.95
C ALA A 128 6.40 -12.72 12.76
N VAL A 129 6.89 -13.75 12.08
CA VAL A 129 6.17 -14.97 11.78
C VAL A 129 6.79 -16.11 12.57
N PRO A 130 6.05 -16.80 13.45
CA PRO A 130 6.57 -17.97 14.16
C PRO A 130 6.93 -19.06 13.15
N THR A 131 8.09 -19.71 13.34
CA THR A 131 8.39 -20.96 12.65
C THR A 131 7.77 -22.11 13.43
N SER A 132 6.91 -22.92 12.80
CA SER A 132 6.39 -24.16 13.40
C SER A 132 7.46 -25.22 13.61
#